data_AF-A0A2L2TY66-F1
#
_entry.id   AF-A0A2L2TY66-F1
#
_cell.length_a   1.000
_cell.length_b   1.000
_cell.length_c   1.000
_cell.angle_alpha   90.00
_cell.angle_beta   90.00
_cell.angle_gamma   90.00
#
_symmetry.space_group_name_H-M   'P 1'
#
loop_
_entity.id
_entity.type
_entity.pdbx_description
1 polymer ?
#
loop_
_entity_poly.entity_id
_entity_poly.type
_entity_poly.pdbx_seq_one_letter_code
_entity_poly.pdbx_strand_id
1 'polypeptide(L)' 'MPGKSSDWDNAEFLMDLVVGLYTGAQTNKGLTPAIKESIEEYLKTRGYTTSFDAVRLQIVLANTKKPVTILT' A
#
# COMPACT_ATOMS: atom_id res chain seq x y z
N MET A 1 9.98 3.06 22.19
CA MET A 1 8.71 2.83 22.90
C MET A 1 8.25 1.41 22.59
N PRO A 2 7.78 0.61 23.57
CA PRO A 2 7.24 -0.72 23.31
C PRO A 2 5.96 -0.60 22.47
N GLY A 3 5.88 -1.35 21.37
CA GLY A 3 4.60 -1.73 20.75
C GLY A 3 3.82 -0.66 19.97
N LYS A 4 4.46 0.16 19.12
CA LYS A 4 3.67 0.77 18.03
C LYS A 4 3.27 -0.38 17.10
N SER A 5 1.98 -0.74 17.08
CA SER A 5 1.45 -1.71 16.12
C SER A 5 1.90 -1.30 14.72
N SER A 6 2.25 -2.26 13.88
CA SER A 6 2.62 -1.94 12.51
C SER A 6 1.47 -1.18 11.86
N ASP A 7 1.75 -0.21 10.97
CA ASP A 7 0.69 0.44 10.19
C ASP A 7 -0.15 -0.65 9.45
N TRP A 8 0.48 -1.77 9.10
CA TRP A 8 -0.13 -2.95 8.49
C TRP A 8 -1.15 -3.69 9.36
N ASP A 9 -1.14 -3.49 10.68
CA ASP A 9 -2.13 -4.05 11.62
C ASP A 9 -3.31 -3.07 11.86
N ASN A 10 -3.26 -1.87 11.28
CA ASN A 10 -4.26 -0.82 11.45
C ASN A 10 -5.28 -0.83 10.29
N ALA A 11 -6.54 -1.19 10.59
CA ALA A 11 -7.62 -1.24 9.61
C ALA A 11 -7.92 0.11 8.93
N GLU A 12 -7.80 1.23 9.65
CA GLU A 12 -8.02 2.57 9.09
C GLU A 12 -6.94 2.90 8.06
N PHE A 13 -5.68 2.60 8.38
CA PHE A 13 -4.56 2.75 7.45
C PHE A 13 -4.77 1.90 6.19
N LEU A 14 -5.17 0.63 6.34
CA LEU A 14 -5.42 -0.25 5.20
C LEU A 14 -6.54 0.27 4.31
N MET A 15 -7.61 0.81 4.90
CA MET A 15 -8.71 1.41 4.14
C MET A 15 -8.26 2.65 3.37
N ASP A 16 -7.53 3.56 4.03
CA ASP A 16 -7.01 4.76 3.39
C ASP A 16 -6.01 4.41 2.28
N LEU A 17 -5.14 3.42 2.48
CA LEU A 17 -4.23 2.92 1.47
C LEU A 17 -4.97 2.40 0.22
N VAL A 18 -6.04 1.61 0.40
CA VAL A 18 -6.85 1.10 -0.72
C VAL A 18 -7.51 2.25 -1.48
N VAL A 19 -8.05 3.26 -0.78
CA VAL A 19 -8.65 4.44 -1.41
C VAL A 19 -7.61 5.23 -2.21
N GLY A 20 -6.41 5.44 -1.66
CA GLY A 20 -5.32 6.13 -2.35
C GLY A 20 -4.87 5.39 -3.60
N LEU A 21 -4.71 4.07 -3.53
CA LEU A 21 -4.34 3.22 -4.68
C LEU A 21 -5.43 3.23 -5.77
N TYR A 22 -6.70 3.09 -5.38
CA TYR A 22 -7.82 3.11 -6.33
C TYR A 22 -7.94 4.45 -7.04
N THR A 23 -7.91 5.56 -6.29
CA THR A 23 -8.03 6.91 -6.84
C THR A 23 -6.86 7.23 -7.78
N GLY A 24 -5.63 6.87 -7.38
CA GLY A 24 -4.44 7.04 -8.20
C GLY A 24 -4.50 6.25 -9.50
N ALA A 25 -4.98 5.00 -9.44
CA ALA A 25 -5.14 4.13 -10.61
C ALA A 25 -6.23 4.64 -11.57
N GLN A 26 -7.39 5.06 -11.06
CA GLN A 26 -8.48 5.62 -11.87
C GLN A 26 -8.04 6.88 -12.61
N THR A 27 -7.32 7.76 -11.94
CA THR A 27 -6.86 9.04 -12.51
C THR A 27 -5.83 8.83 -13.63
N ASN A 28 -4.97 7.82 -13.52
CA ASN A 28 -3.82 7.63 -14.41
C ASN A 28 -3.92 6.39 -15.31
N LYS A 29 -5.07 5.71 -15.34
CA LYS A 29 -5.30 4.42 -16.03
C LYS A 29 -4.30 3.32 -15.61
N GLY A 30 -3.78 3.40 -14.38
CA GLY A 30 -2.80 2.46 -13.83
C GLY A 30 -1.92 3.05 -12.73
N LEU A 31 -1.18 2.16 -12.04
CA LEU A 31 -0.19 2.54 -11.03
C LEU A 31 1.14 2.87 -11.73
N THR A 32 1.29 4.08 -12.26
CA THR A 32 2.53 4.54 -12.93
C THR A 32 3.53 5.11 -11.92
N PRO A 33 4.83 5.24 -12.26
CA PRO A 33 5.80 5.88 -11.38
C PRO A 33 5.42 7.31 -10.94
N ALA A 34 4.67 8.03 -11.77
CA ALA A 34 4.21 9.40 -11.48
C ALA A 34 3.21 9.46 -10.32
N ILE A 35 2.51 8.36 -10.00
CA ILE A 35 1.49 8.36 -8.93
C ILE A 35 2.07 8.06 -7.55
N LYS A 36 3.33 7.63 -7.48
CA LYS A 36 3.98 7.25 -6.22
C LYS A 36 3.94 8.40 -5.21
N GLU A 37 4.34 9.58 -5.67
CA GLU A 37 4.36 10.80 -4.86
C GLU A 37 2.96 11.19 -4.39
N SER A 38 1.96 11.08 -5.28
CA SER A 38 0.57 11.38 -4.95
C SER A 38 0.01 10.44 -3.87
N ILE A 39 0.34 9.15 -3.91
CA ILE A 39 -0.09 8.20 -2.87
C ILE A 39 0.62 8.47 -1.54
N GLU A 40 1.93 8.75 -1.56
CA GLU A 40 2.64 9.11 -0.33
C GLU A 40 2.12 10.41 0.27
N GLU A 41 1.86 11.42 -0.54
CA GLU A 41 1.30 12.69 -0.10
C GLU A 41 -0.10 12.48 0.50
N TYR A 42 -0.95 11.71 -0.16
CA TYR A 42 -2.26 11.33 0.37
C TYR A 42 -2.15 10.67 1.75
N LEU A 43 -1.27 9.68 1.93
CA LEU A 43 -1.05 9.01 3.21
C LEU A 43 -0.51 9.97 4.28
N LYS A 44 0.39 10.89 3.91
CA LYS A 44 0.91 11.93 4.82
C LYS A 44 -0.17 12.89 5.30
N THR A 45 -1.11 13.30 4.44
CA THR A 45 -2.24 14.14 4.84
C THR A 45 -3.17 13.47 5.86
N ARG A 46 -3.19 12.12 5.88
CA ARG A 46 -3.91 11.30 6.85
C ARG A 46 -3.11 11.00 8.13
N GLY A 47 -1.88 11.50 8.23
CA GLY A 47 -1.00 11.32 9.40
C GLY A 47 -0.13 10.07 9.36
N TYR A 48 -0.08 9.36 8.22
CA TYR A 48 0.76 8.18 8.06
C TYR A 48 2.17 8.56 7.54
N THR A 49 3.17 7.78 7.96
CA THR A 49 4.57 7.96 7.52
C THR A 49 5.04 6.87 6.57
N THR A 50 4.14 5.96 6.17
CA THR A 50 4.44 4.85 5.29
C THR A 50 4.80 5.34 3.88
N SER A 51 5.98 4.95 3.38
CA SER A 51 6.39 5.25 2.00
C SER A 51 5.73 4.30 1.00
N PHE A 52 5.67 4.72 -0.27
CA PHE A 52 5.18 3.89 -1.34
C PHE A 52 6.09 2.67 -1.57
N ASP A 53 7.39 2.80 -1.32
CA ASP A 53 8.31 1.66 -1.37
C ASP A 53 8.00 0.61 -0.29
N ALA A 54 7.57 1.04 0.90
CA ALA A 54 7.10 0.11 1.94
C ALA A 54 5.81 -0.60 1.51
N VAL A 55 4.88 0.11 0.84
CA VAL A 55 3.68 -0.49 0.23
C VAL A 55 4.05 -1.54 -0.81
N ARG A 56 4.97 -1.20 -1.72
CA ARG A 56 5.45 -2.12 -2.76
C ARG A 56 6.08 -3.37 -2.14
N LEU A 57 6.94 -3.20 -1.13
CA LEU A 57 7.59 -4.31 -0.43
C LEU A 57 6.56 -5.23 0.21
N GLN A 58 5.54 -4.68 0.88
CA GLN A 58 4.51 -5.48 1.53
C GLN A 58 3.70 -6.31 0.54
N ILE A 59 3.36 -5.75 -0.63
CA ILE A 59 2.66 -6.49 -1.70
C ILE A 59 3.54 -7.64 -2.24
N VAL A 60 4.83 -7.39 -2.45
CA VAL A 60 5.76 -8.45 -2.90
C VAL A 60 5.84 -9.56 -1.85
N LEU A 61 6.01 -9.23 -0.58
CA LEU A 61 6.06 -10.20 0.52
C LEU A 61 4.75 -10.99 0.67
N ALA A 62 3.59 -10.36 0.44
CA ALA A 62 2.30 -11.04 0.45
C ALA A 62 2.17 -12.05 -0.71
N ASN A 63 2.75 -11.74 -1.86
CA ASN A 63 2.71 -12.60 -3.05
C ASN A 63 3.74 -13.74 -3.02
N THR A 64 4.91 -13.56 -2.38
CA THR A 64 5.90 -14.64 -2.24
C THR A 64 5.52 -15.70 -1.22
N LYS A 65 4.60 -15.40 -0.30
CA LYS A 65 4.08 -16.35 0.69
C LYS A 65 2.98 -17.28 0.15
N LYS A 66 2.49 -17.07 -1.07
CA LYS A 66 1.51 -17.98 -1.69
C LYS A 66 2.24 -19.07 -2.48
N PRO A 67 2.10 -20.36 -2.15
CA PRO A 67 2.53 -21.41 -3.06
C PRO A 67 1.70 -21.31 -4.35
N VAL A 68 2.35 -21.36 -5.50
CA VAL A 68 1.68 -21.49 -6.80
C VAL A 68 1.04 -22.87 -6.83
N THR A 69 -0.25 -22.96 -6.49
CA THR A 69 -1.04 -24.18 -6.77
C THR A 69 -1.34 -24.19 -8.27
N ILE A 70 -0.48 -24.87 -9.03
CA ILE A 70 -0.83 -25.25 -10.40
C ILE A 70 -1.88 -26.36 -10.28
N LEU A 71 -3.14 -26.04 -10.56
CA LEU A 71 -4.16 -27.05 -10.78
C LEU A 71 -3.86 -27.71 -12.14
N THR A 72 -3.33 -28.93 -12.11
CA THR A 72 -3.23 -29.84 -13.25
C THR A 72 -4.47 -30.71 -13.35
#